data_AF-A0A949ZGL8-F1
#
_entry.id   AF-A0A949ZGL8-F1
#
_cell.length_a   1.000
_cell.length_b   1.000
_cell.length_c   1.000
_cell.angle_alpha   90.00
_cell.angle_beta   90.00
_cell.angle_gamma   90.00
#
_symmetry.space_group_name_H-M   'P 1'
#
loop_
_entity.id
_entity.type
_entity.pdbx_description
1 polymer ?
#
loop_
_entity_poly.entity_id
_entity_poly.type
_entity_poly.pdbx_seq_one_letter_code
_entity_poly.pdbx_strand_id
1 'polypeptide(L)'
;MVVRAEIPGVDPAKDVQVTFTQGGLYIRAERQQTVKETFPAGYSTQLHYGTLYRFVPLPKGVTEKEVNASYFNGILELRIQLPKEAPGAVKIPIAH
;
A
#
# COMPACT_ATOMS: atom_id res chain seq x y z
N MET A 1 4.18 -11.69 2.49
CA MET A 1 3.43 -10.69 3.30
C MET A 1 2.30 -10.13 2.45
N VAL A 2 1.13 -9.85 3.04
CA VAL A 2 0.00 -9.21 2.36
C VAL A 2 -0.43 -7.98 3.14
N VAL A 3 -0.59 -6.85 2.45
CA VAL A 3 -1.09 -5.60 3.03
C VAL A 3 -2.35 -5.20 2.27
N ARG A 4 -3.41 -4.85 2.99
CA ARG A 4 -4.69 -4.43 2.42
C ARG A 4 -5.09 -3.07 2.97
N ALA A 5 -5.58 -2.19 2.11
CA ALA A 5 -6.09 -0.88 2.48
C ALA A 5 -7.42 -0.60 1.78
N GLU A 6 -8.41 -0.16 2.53
CA GLU A 6 -9.68 0.31 1.98
C GLU A 6 -9.52 1.75 1.47
N ILE A 7 -9.76 1.93 0.18
CA ILE A 7 -9.67 3.20 -0.54
C ILE A 7 -10.84 3.26 -1.54
N PRO A 8 -12.10 3.31 -1.07
CA PRO A 8 -13.25 3.23 -1.95
C PRO A 8 -13.49 4.53 -2.72
N GLY A 9 -14.06 4.39 -3.93
CA GLY A 9 -14.55 5.53 -4.71
C GLY A 9 -13.45 6.36 -5.37
N VAL A 10 -12.32 5.74 -5.72
CA VAL A 10 -11.22 6.35 -6.48
C VAL A 10 -10.96 5.58 -7.76
N ASP A 11 -10.41 6.25 -8.79
CA ASP A 11 -9.87 5.62 -9.99
C ASP A 11 -8.42 5.16 -9.68
N PRO A 12 -8.15 3.85 -9.56
CA PRO A 12 -6.83 3.38 -9.13
C PRO A 12 -5.70 3.77 -10.09
N ALA A 13 -5.99 4.03 -11.37
CA ALA A 13 -4.96 4.41 -12.35
C ALA A 13 -4.55 5.88 -12.24
N LYS A 14 -5.41 6.74 -11.66
CA LYS A 14 -5.19 8.19 -11.55
C LYS A 14 -4.93 8.63 -10.13
N ASP A 15 -5.67 8.04 -9.19
CA ASP A 15 -5.81 8.54 -7.84
C ASP A 15 -4.99 7.75 -6.82
N VAL A 16 -4.42 6.59 -7.20
CA VAL A 16 -3.62 5.73 -6.33
C VAL A 16 -2.20 5.58 -6.90
N GLN A 17 -1.22 5.82 -6.03
CA GLN A 17 0.19 5.64 -6.36
C GLN A 17 0.87 4.80 -5.28
N VAL A 18 1.62 3.79 -5.73
CA VAL A 18 2.46 2.96 -4.87
C VAL A 18 3.90 3.11 -5.34
N THR A 19 4.77 3.55 -4.45
CA THR A 19 6.18 3.83 -4.75
C THR A 19 7.08 2.95 -3.91
N PHE A 20 7.95 2.19 -4.57
CA PHE A 20 8.99 1.40 -3.92
C PHE A 20 10.21 2.27 -3.60
N THR A 21 10.78 2.09 -2.41
CA THR A 21 12.00 2.77 -1.95
C THR A 21 12.90 1.78 -1.20
N GLN A 22 14.15 2.17 -0.91
CA GLN A 22 15.10 1.31 -0.18
C GLN A 22 14.61 0.80 1.18
N GLY A 23 13.63 1.48 1.81
CA GLY A 23 13.10 1.10 3.13
C GLY A 23 11.68 0.52 3.11
N GLY A 24 10.94 0.63 2.01
CA GLY A 24 9.57 0.17 1.96
C GLY A 24 8.70 0.79 0.87
N LEU A 25 7.39 0.63 1.02
CA LEU A 25 6.38 1.13 0.09
C LEU A 25 5.70 2.38 0.63
N TYR A 26 5.68 3.43 -0.17
CA TYR A 26 4.80 4.59 0.06
C TYR A 26 3.53 4.43 -0.74
N ILE A 27 2.39 4.57 -0.08
CA ILE A 27 1.07 4.54 -0.68
C ILE A 27 0.50 5.95 -0.55
N ARG A 28 0.21 6.58 -1.68
CA ARG A 28 -0.55 7.82 -1.78
C ARG A 28 -1.87 7.50 -2.45
N ALA A 29 -2.97 7.94 -1.87
CA ALA A 29 -4.27 7.86 -2.51
C ALA A 29 -5.07 9.14 -2.29
N GLU A 30 -5.75 9.64 -3.31
CA GLU A 30 -6.54 10.86 -3.24
C GLU A 30 -8.00 10.56 -3.54
N ARG A 31 -8.88 10.91 -2.61
CA ARG A 31 -10.32 10.86 -2.84
C ARG A 31 -10.87 12.27 -2.92
N GLN A 32 -11.22 12.70 -4.12
CA GLN A 32 -11.75 14.04 -4.35
C GLN A 32 -13.26 14.12 -4.10
N GLN A 33 -13.71 15.25 -3.59
CA GLN A 33 -15.13 15.59 -3.54
C GLN A 33 -15.53 16.17 -4.89
N THR A 34 -16.45 15.52 -5.60
CA THR A 34 -17.01 16.11 -6.82
C THR A 34 -17.93 17.26 -6.40
N VAL A 35 -17.50 18.50 -6.64
CA VAL A 35 -18.11 19.76 -6.18
C VAL A 35 -19.56 20.00 -6.71
N LYS A 36 -20.15 19.05 -7.44
CA LYS A 36 -21.48 19.18 -8.07
C LYS A 36 -22.63 18.51 -7.30
N GLU A 37 -22.41 17.98 -6.12
CA GLU A 37 -23.52 17.48 -5.30
C GLU A 37 -24.18 18.65 -4.56
N THR A 38 -25.18 19.27 -5.21
CA THR A 38 -26.07 20.22 -4.54
C THR A 38 -27.03 19.40 -3.70
N PHE A 39 -26.76 19.31 -2.41
CA PHE A 39 -27.60 18.49 -1.55
C PHE A 39 -28.85 19.24 -1.10
N PRO A 40 -30.03 18.61 -1.11
CA PRO A 40 -31.24 19.17 -0.52
C PRO A 40 -31.08 19.46 0.97
N ALA A 41 -31.95 20.33 1.51
CA ALA A 41 -32.01 20.59 2.94
C ALA A 41 -32.21 19.28 3.73
N GLY A 42 -31.35 19.02 4.72
CA GLY A 42 -31.38 17.81 5.54
C GLY A 42 -30.40 16.70 5.10
N TYR A 43 -29.59 16.91 4.07
CA TYR A 43 -28.57 15.94 3.67
C TYR A 43 -27.28 16.09 4.49
N SER A 44 -26.74 14.98 4.98
CA SER A 44 -25.44 14.92 5.63
C SER A 44 -24.61 13.78 5.07
N THR A 45 -23.34 14.03 4.77
CA THR A 45 -22.38 12.99 4.35
C THR A 45 -21.40 12.70 5.48
N GLN A 46 -21.06 11.41 5.66
CA GLN A 46 -19.97 10.95 6.54
C GLN A 46 -18.76 10.47 5.73
N LEU A 47 -18.72 10.78 4.43
CA LEU A 47 -17.61 10.40 3.57
C LEU A 47 -16.40 11.29 3.84
N HIS A 48 -15.26 10.66 4.04
CA HIS A 48 -13.97 11.34 4.15
C HIS A 48 -13.39 11.57 2.76
N TYR A 49 -13.08 12.83 2.45
CA TYR A 49 -12.37 13.27 1.25
C TYR A 49 -10.98 13.79 1.63
N GLY A 50 -10.03 13.71 0.70
CA GLY A 50 -8.66 14.17 0.89
C GLY A 50 -7.62 13.13 0.48
N THR A 51 -6.36 13.41 0.84
CA THR A 51 -5.22 12.56 0.51
C THR A 51 -4.80 11.69 1.70
N LEU A 52 -4.69 10.40 1.46
CA LEU A 52 -4.10 9.42 2.36
C LEU A 52 -2.62 9.22 1.98
N TYR A 53 -1.75 9.23 2.99
CA TYR A 53 -0.39 8.75 2.90
C TYR A 53 -0.16 7.63 3.91
N ARG A 54 0.42 6.53 3.45
CA ARG A 54 0.84 5.41 4.30
C ARG A 54 2.21 4.92 3.87
N PHE A 55 3.02 4.55 4.85
CA PHE A 55 4.30 3.90 4.64
C PHE A 55 4.24 2.48 5.18
N VAL A 56 4.70 1.52 4.39
CA VAL A 56 4.77 0.11 4.75
C VAL A 56 6.24 -0.31 4.71
N PRO A 57 6.89 -0.54 5.85
CA PRO A 57 8.27 -1.00 5.88
C PRO A 57 8.37 -2.40 5.26
N LEU A 58 9.44 -2.62 4.49
CA LEU A 58 9.72 -3.92 3.89
C LEU A 58 10.95 -4.56 4.54
N PRO A 59 10.98 -5.90 4.69
CA PRO A 59 12.19 -6.61 5.10
C PRO A 59 13.35 -6.36 4.12
N LYS A 60 14.59 -6.45 4.64
CA LYS A 60 15.79 -6.39 3.80
C LYS A 60 15.78 -7.49 2.75
N GLY A 61 16.24 -7.15 1.55
CA GLY A 61 16.35 -8.09 0.43
C GLY A 61 15.10 -8.21 -0.43
N VAL A 62 13.99 -7.54 -0.07
CA VAL A 62 12.85 -7.39 -0.97
C VAL A 62 13.22 -6.44 -2.11
N THR A 63 12.83 -6.77 -3.35
CA THR A 63 13.01 -5.93 -4.54
C THR A 63 11.67 -5.49 -5.15
N GLU A 64 11.66 -4.49 -6.03
CA GLU A 64 10.42 -4.02 -6.66
C GLU A 64 9.69 -5.11 -7.46
N LYS A 65 10.43 -6.09 -7.99
CA LYS A 65 9.89 -7.22 -8.78
C LYS A 65 9.08 -8.21 -7.94
N GLU A 66 9.25 -8.18 -6.63
CA GLU A 66 8.59 -9.08 -5.68
C GLU A 66 7.31 -8.49 -5.13
N VAL A 67 6.98 -7.25 -5.52
CA VAL A 67 5.79 -6.52 -5.10
C VAL A 67 4.77 -6.55 -6.23
N ASN A 68 3.61 -7.13 -5.95
CA ASN A 68 2.45 -7.07 -6.84
C ASN A 68 1.35 -6.25 -6.19
N ALA A 69 0.79 -5.30 -6.94
CA ALA A 69 -0.33 -4.48 -6.52
C ALA A 69 -1.56 -4.85 -7.34
N SER A 70 -2.71 -4.94 -6.67
CA SER A 70 -4.00 -5.12 -7.30
C SER A 70 -5.04 -4.28 -6.59
N TYR A 71 -6.05 -3.81 -7.33
CA TYR A 71 -7.15 -3.06 -6.77
C TYR A 71 -8.46 -3.67 -7.24
N PHE A 72 -9.33 -4.00 -6.29
CA PHE A 72 -10.63 -4.58 -6.57
C PHE A 72 -11.65 -4.13 -5.53
N ASN A 73 -12.82 -3.68 -6.00
CA ASN A 73 -13.94 -3.25 -5.16
C ASN A 73 -13.57 -2.30 -4.02
N GLY A 74 -12.75 -1.28 -4.30
CA GLY A 74 -12.37 -0.30 -3.28
C GLY A 74 -11.21 -0.73 -2.38
N ILE A 75 -10.59 -1.87 -2.64
CA ILE A 75 -9.50 -2.40 -1.81
C ILE A 75 -8.22 -2.47 -2.63
N LEU A 76 -7.19 -1.75 -2.17
CA LEU A 76 -5.81 -1.94 -2.62
C LEU A 76 -5.20 -3.10 -1.86
N GLU A 77 -4.67 -4.07 -2.58
CA GLU A 77 -3.95 -5.22 -2.04
C GLU A 77 -2.54 -5.28 -2.60
N LEU A 78 -1.55 -5.30 -1.69
CA LEU A 78 -0.14 -5.45 -1.99
C LEU A 78 0.31 -6.84 -1.52
N ARG A 79 0.75 -7.66 -2.46
CA ARG A 79 1.39 -8.96 -2.19
C ARG A 79 2.90 -8.79 -2.35
N ILE A 80 3.63 -9.02 -1.27
CA ILE A 80 5.09 -8.99 -1.26
C ILE A 80 5.62 -10.40 -1.03
N GLN A 81 6.38 -10.90 -2.01
CA GLN A 81 7.15 -12.12 -1.84
C GLN A 81 8.33 -11.80 -0.90
N LEU A 82 8.42 -12.53 0.19
CA LEU A 82 9.53 -12.34 1.13
C LEU A 82 10.73 -13.13 0.64
N PRO A 83 11.96 -12.58 0.72
CA PRO A 83 13.16 -13.36 0.46
C PRO A 83 13.16 -14.58 1.37
N LYS A 84 13.62 -15.72 0.84
CA LYS A 84 13.88 -16.90 1.67
C LYS A 84 14.88 -16.49 2.74
N GLU A 85 14.56 -16.73 4.02
CA GLU A 85 15.49 -16.49 5.11
C GLU A 85 16.86 -17.10 4.76
N ALA A 86 17.92 -16.31 4.92
CA ALA A 86 19.26 -16.87 4.96
C ALA A 86 19.27 -17.97 6.03
N PRO A 87 19.96 -19.11 5.81
CA PRO A 87 20.00 -20.18 6.79
C PRO A 87 20.39 -19.62 8.16
N GLY A 88 19.61 -19.96 9.18
CA GLY A 88 19.84 -19.55 10.56
C GLY A 88 21.29 -19.82 10.97
N ALA A 89 21.80 -18.99 11.89
CA ALA A 89 23.17 -18.92 12.39
C ALA A 89 24.06 -20.12 12.00
N VAL A 90 24.97 -19.91 11.05
CA VAL A 90 25.96 -20.91 10.66
C VAL A 90 27.10 -20.90 11.68
N LYS A 91 27.35 -22.05 12.31
CA LYS A 91 28.47 -22.24 13.24
C LYS A 91 29.78 -22.16 12.45
N ILE A 92 30.59 -21.12 12.70
CA ILE A 92 31.92 -20.98 12.10
C ILE A 92 32.89 -21.88 12.88
N PRO A 93 33.55 -22.88 12.27
CA PRO A 93 34.58 -23.66 12.94
C PRO A 93 35.85 -22.84 13.18
N ILE A 94 36.46 -23.02 14.36
CA ILE A 94 37.77 -22.44 14.68
C ILE A 94 38.83 -23.48 14.27
N ALA A 95 39.79 -23.06 13.45
CA ALA A 95 40.93 -23.90 13.06
C ALA A 95 42.02 -23.91 14.14
N HIS A 96 42.69 -25.06 14.29
CA HIS A 96 43.91 -25.24 15.09
C HIS A 96 45.15 -25.17 14.20
#